data_AF-A0A3S0FVT8-F1
#
_entry.id   AF-A0A3S0FVT8-F1
#
_cell.length_a   1.000
_cell.length_b   1.000
_cell.length_c   1.000
_cell.angle_alpha   90.00
_cell.angle_beta   90.00
_cell.angle_gamma   90.00
#
_symmetry.space_group_name_H-M   'P 1'
#
loop_
_entity.id
_entity.type
_entity.pdbx_description
1 polymer ?
#
loop_
_entity_poly.entity_id
_entity_poly.type
_entity_poly.pdbx_seq_one_letter_code
_entity_poly.pdbx_strand_id
1 'polypeptide(L)'
;MRTRLSTFALMAFCTLGAGHAPTAVAQDAVATEAAPQAAIPLEDGQSLQPGDGLGWKWVTNGEVKQVILPAFHPEWSHPIQSGNNLAYVGLTKNGDRHQLGCITYDLAKGKVLNRQDSSLFARDGQALSSPRIDNGVATCVLKGERCGKDGARCSAAEETVALNFLPGALAKKDLKGKKHHTKSHGKSRAANLGHAYRKPVTPEGKARSASAHSTARKAAHP
;
A
#
# COMPACT_ATOMS: atom_id res chain seq x y z
N MET A 1 -10.20 65.88 -13.65
CA MET A 1 -9.42 65.96 -12.40
C MET A 1 -8.03 65.39 -12.68
N ARG A 2 -7.12 66.19 -13.26
CA ARG A 2 -6.01 66.92 -12.60
C ARG A 2 -5.09 66.06 -11.72
N THR A 3 -4.08 65.46 -12.37
CA THR A 3 -2.63 65.44 -12.05
C THR A 3 -2.19 65.75 -10.62
N ARG A 4 -1.28 64.91 -10.08
CA ARG A 4 -0.02 65.36 -9.42
C ARG A 4 1.13 64.37 -9.62
N LEU A 5 2.17 64.83 -10.31
CA LEU A 5 3.56 64.44 -10.09
C LEU A 5 3.97 64.88 -8.67
N SER A 6 4.83 64.12 -7.99
CA SER A 6 5.75 64.70 -7.01
C SER A 6 7.02 63.89 -6.90
N THR A 7 8.02 64.35 -7.63
CA THR A 7 9.44 64.08 -7.42
C THR A 7 9.86 64.61 -6.04
N PHE A 8 10.53 63.81 -5.22
CA PHE A 8 11.42 64.30 -4.18
C PHE A 8 12.72 63.49 -4.24
N ALA A 9 13.80 64.19 -4.58
CA ALA A 9 15.16 63.75 -4.35
C ALA A 9 15.56 64.13 -2.92
N LEU A 10 16.35 63.31 -2.22
CA LEU A 10 17.39 63.81 -1.31
C LEU A 10 18.42 62.73 -0.95
N MET A 11 19.63 62.96 -1.46
CA MET A 11 20.97 62.88 -0.84
C MET A 11 21.28 61.91 0.31
N ALA A 12 22.47 61.34 0.16
CA ALA A 12 23.23 60.46 1.03
C ALA A 12 23.51 61.01 2.46
N PHE A 13 23.66 60.07 3.39
CA PHE A 13 24.50 60.22 4.59
C PHE A 13 25.44 59.01 4.69
N CYS A 14 26.75 59.26 4.61
CA CYS A 14 27.79 58.34 5.06
C CYS A 14 27.96 58.47 6.58
N THR A 15 27.93 57.35 7.30
CA THR A 15 28.60 57.21 8.60
C THR A 15 29.25 55.84 8.70
N LEU A 16 30.58 55.82 8.75
CA LEU A 16 31.39 54.71 9.23
C LEU A 16 31.26 54.61 10.75
N GLY A 17 31.05 53.42 11.30
CA GLY A 17 31.10 53.17 12.74
C GLY A 17 30.92 51.69 13.06
N ALA A 18 32.05 51.00 13.28
CA ALA A 18 32.11 49.59 13.64
C ALA A 18 31.49 49.33 15.02
N GLY A 19 30.62 48.32 15.10
CA GLY A 19 30.06 47.79 16.34
C GLY A 19 29.59 46.36 16.13
N HIS A 20 30.25 45.42 16.80
CA HIS A 20 30.01 43.99 16.68
C HIS A 20 28.67 43.59 17.30
N ALA A 21 27.77 43.03 16.49
CA ALA A 21 26.71 42.15 16.95
C ALA A 21 26.37 41.17 15.80
N PRO A 22 26.57 39.84 15.96
CA PRO A 22 25.93 38.90 15.05
C PRO A 22 24.45 38.90 15.41
N THR A 23 23.66 39.73 14.73
CA THR A 23 22.22 39.54 14.65
C THR A 23 22.03 38.19 13.96
N ALA A 24 21.65 37.17 14.75
CA ALA A 24 21.20 35.91 14.22
C ALA A 24 20.07 36.20 13.23
N VAL A 25 20.38 36.10 11.94
CA VAL A 25 19.37 36.12 10.90
C VAL A 25 18.62 34.80 11.10
N ALA A 26 17.47 34.88 11.76
CA ALA A 26 16.47 33.85 11.66
C ALA A 26 16.17 33.73 10.17
N GLN A 27 16.72 32.69 9.55
CA GLN A 27 16.28 32.25 8.24
C GLN A 27 14.84 31.83 8.45
N ASP A 28 13.91 32.74 8.18
CA ASP A 28 12.53 32.40 7.88
C ASP A 28 12.61 31.38 6.75
N ALA A 29 12.45 30.11 7.12
CA ALA A 29 12.26 29.04 6.18
C ALA A 29 10.96 29.37 5.47
N VAL A 30 11.07 30.03 4.32
CA VAL A 30 9.96 30.21 3.39
C VAL A 30 9.47 28.81 3.10
N ALA A 31 8.38 28.41 3.77
CA ALA A 31 7.61 27.24 3.43
C ALA A 31 7.23 27.45 1.97
N THR A 32 7.92 26.73 1.09
CA THR A 32 7.56 26.68 -0.32
C THR A 32 6.17 26.09 -0.33
N GLU A 33 5.17 26.97 -0.53
CA GLU A 33 3.77 26.59 -0.64
C GLU A 33 3.70 25.57 -1.78
N ALA A 34 3.50 24.30 -1.41
CA ALA A 34 3.43 23.21 -2.37
C ALA A 34 2.32 23.55 -3.36
N ALA A 35 2.65 23.53 -4.66
CA ALA A 35 1.67 23.84 -5.70
C ALA A 35 0.40 23.00 -5.47
N PRO A 36 -0.80 23.62 -5.59
CA PRO A 36 -2.04 22.91 -5.34
C PRO A 36 -2.12 21.70 -6.26
N GLN A 37 -2.22 20.51 -5.66
CA GLN A 37 -2.35 19.26 -6.42
C GLN A 37 -3.61 19.33 -7.28
N ALA A 38 -3.48 18.99 -8.55
CA ALA A 38 -4.61 19.01 -9.48
C ALA A 38 -5.65 17.94 -9.11
N ALA A 39 -6.92 18.23 -9.40
CA ALA A 39 -7.99 17.25 -9.29
C ALA A 39 -7.73 16.08 -10.25
N ILE A 40 -7.93 14.86 -9.77
CA ILE A 40 -7.82 13.64 -10.56
C ILE A 40 -9.21 13.28 -11.08
N PRO A 41 -9.44 13.34 -12.41
CA PRO A 41 -10.72 12.95 -12.97
C PRO A 41 -10.94 11.43 -12.80
N LEU A 42 -12.16 11.05 -12.45
CA LEU A 42 -12.63 9.68 -12.41
C LEU A 42 -13.81 9.48 -13.39
N GLU A 43 -14.51 8.35 -13.31
CA GLU A 43 -15.64 8.03 -14.18
C GLU A 43 -16.85 8.95 -13.92
N ASP A 44 -17.75 9.08 -14.89
CA ASP A 44 -19.05 9.78 -14.75
C ASP A 44 -18.96 11.22 -14.21
N GLY A 45 -17.91 11.95 -14.56
CA GLY A 45 -17.70 13.33 -14.12
C GLY A 45 -17.32 13.46 -12.64
N GLN A 46 -16.98 12.34 -11.99
CA GLN A 46 -16.49 12.33 -10.62
C GLN A 46 -15.01 12.73 -10.58
N SER A 47 -14.54 13.18 -9.42
CA SER A 47 -13.12 13.51 -9.25
C SER A 47 -12.63 13.27 -7.83
N LEU A 48 -11.32 13.03 -7.69
CA LEU A 48 -10.62 13.11 -6.42
C LEU A 48 -9.86 14.44 -6.38
N GLN A 49 -10.21 15.26 -5.40
CA GLN A 49 -9.55 16.52 -5.14
C GLN A 49 -8.72 16.40 -3.86
N PRO A 50 -7.62 17.14 -3.72
CA PRO A 50 -6.92 17.22 -2.44
C PRO A 50 -7.88 17.73 -1.35
N GLY A 51 -7.92 17.01 -0.24
CA GLY A 51 -8.66 17.44 0.94
C GLY A 51 -7.79 18.30 1.85
N ASP A 52 -8.40 18.83 2.91
CA ASP A 52 -7.67 19.53 3.95
C ASP A 52 -6.97 18.46 4.83
N GLY A 53 -5.63 18.39 4.79
CA GLY A 53 -4.83 17.43 5.55
C GLY A 53 -4.52 16.11 4.81
N LEU A 54 -4.62 14.96 5.51
CA LEU A 54 -4.20 13.63 5.00
C LEU A 54 -5.26 12.90 4.15
N GLY A 55 -6.37 13.56 3.82
CA GLY A 55 -7.48 12.94 3.09
C GLY A 55 -7.74 13.57 1.73
N TRP A 56 -8.58 12.90 0.96
CA TRP A 56 -9.04 13.29 -0.37
C TRP A 56 -10.51 13.63 -0.33
N LYS A 57 -10.95 14.53 -1.20
CA LYS A 57 -12.36 14.85 -1.43
C LYS A 57 -12.82 14.10 -2.67
N TRP A 58 -13.70 13.11 -2.50
CA TRP A 58 -14.41 12.47 -3.61
C TRP A 58 -15.63 13.32 -3.96
N VAL A 59 -15.65 13.87 -5.16
CA VAL A 59 -16.70 14.77 -5.63
C VAL A 59 -17.55 14.04 -6.66
N THR A 60 -18.85 13.94 -6.40
CA THR A 60 -19.83 13.23 -7.23
C THR A 60 -21.11 14.04 -7.38
N ASN A 61 -21.47 14.48 -8.59
CA ASN A 61 -22.73 15.19 -8.85
C ASN A 61 -23.02 16.38 -7.89
N GLY A 62 -21.97 17.09 -7.48
CA GLY A 62 -22.07 18.22 -6.52
C GLY A 62 -22.02 17.82 -5.04
N GLU A 63 -22.09 16.52 -4.72
CA GLU A 63 -21.79 16.02 -3.38
C GLU A 63 -20.28 15.89 -3.18
N VAL A 64 -19.80 16.28 -2.00
CA VAL A 64 -18.38 16.18 -1.62
C VAL A 64 -18.27 15.31 -0.39
N LYS A 65 -17.50 14.23 -0.51
CA LYS A 65 -17.23 13.31 0.59
C LYS A 65 -15.74 13.20 0.88
N GLN A 66 -15.37 13.34 2.15
CA GLN A 66 -14.00 13.10 2.59
C GLN A 66 -13.71 11.58 2.60
N VAL A 67 -12.62 11.17 1.95
CA VAL A 67 -12.12 9.79 1.92
C VAL A 67 -10.64 9.77 2.28
N ILE A 68 -10.19 8.69 2.91
CA ILE A 68 -8.77 8.49 3.21
C ILE A 68 -8.29 7.34 2.33
N LEU A 69 -7.42 7.64 1.38
CA LEU A 69 -6.84 6.66 0.45
C LEU A 69 -5.48 6.20 1.00
N PRO A 70 -5.39 5.02 1.65
CA PRO A 70 -4.14 4.62 2.30
C PRO A 70 -3.05 4.39 1.27
N ALA A 71 -1.84 4.84 1.58
CA ALA A 71 -0.65 4.68 0.73
C ALA A 71 -0.80 5.28 -0.69
N PHE A 72 -1.79 6.13 -0.93
CA PHE A 72 -1.99 6.75 -2.24
C PHE A 72 -1.09 7.98 -2.40
N HIS A 73 -0.34 8.01 -3.50
CA HIS A 73 0.47 9.16 -3.89
C HIS A 73 0.12 9.53 -5.34
N PRO A 74 -0.38 10.74 -5.60
CA PRO A 74 -0.84 11.15 -6.93
C PRO A 74 0.31 11.25 -7.95
N GLU A 75 1.55 11.35 -7.46
CA GLU A 75 2.78 11.34 -8.27
C GLU A 75 3.24 9.94 -8.67
N TRP A 76 2.61 8.88 -8.14
CA TRP A 76 2.99 7.48 -8.43
C TRP A 76 1.89 6.65 -9.08
N SER A 77 0.62 7.08 -8.93
CA SER A 77 -0.50 6.33 -9.43
C SER A 77 -1.53 7.22 -10.11
N HIS A 78 -2.00 6.79 -11.28
CA HIS A 78 -3.29 7.24 -11.81
C HIS A 78 -4.37 6.25 -11.36
N PRO A 79 -5.18 6.60 -10.36
CA PRO A 79 -6.23 5.71 -9.90
C PRO A 79 -7.28 5.51 -10.99
N ILE A 80 -7.87 4.32 -11.06
CA ILE A 80 -8.99 4.01 -11.96
C ILE A 80 -10.20 3.60 -11.13
N GLN A 81 -11.37 4.11 -11.50
CA GLN A 81 -12.65 3.79 -10.88
C GLN A 81 -13.40 2.72 -11.69
N SER A 82 -14.24 1.94 -10.99
CA SER A 82 -15.30 1.13 -11.59
C SER A 82 -16.46 1.06 -10.61
N GLY A 83 -17.57 1.74 -10.95
CA GLY A 83 -18.68 1.94 -10.01
C GLY A 83 -18.19 2.65 -8.74
N ASN A 84 -18.46 2.11 -7.55
CA ASN A 84 -17.98 2.71 -6.29
C ASN A 84 -16.56 2.27 -5.88
N ASN A 85 -15.88 1.50 -6.73
CA ASN A 85 -14.58 0.94 -6.40
C ASN A 85 -13.46 1.72 -7.10
N LEU A 86 -12.35 1.91 -6.40
CA LEU A 86 -11.14 2.53 -6.90
C LEU A 86 -9.99 1.51 -6.86
N ALA A 87 -9.20 1.44 -7.91
CA ALA A 87 -7.93 0.71 -7.94
C ALA A 87 -6.78 1.70 -8.14
N TYR A 88 -5.69 1.51 -7.40
CA TYR A 88 -4.50 2.36 -7.51
C TYR A 88 -3.23 1.63 -7.05
N VAL A 89 -2.08 2.16 -7.46
CA VAL A 89 -0.77 1.75 -6.94
C VAL A 89 -0.47 2.51 -5.67
N GLY A 90 -0.14 1.79 -4.61
CA GLY A 90 0.18 2.34 -3.31
C GLY A 90 1.69 2.28 -2.98
N LEU A 91 2.16 3.23 -2.19
CA LEU A 91 3.49 3.24 -1.59
C LEU A 91 3.42 3.01 -0.10
N THR A 92 4.04 1.92 0.36
CA THR A 92 4.12 1.61 1.79
C THR A 92 5.56 1.74 2.27
N LYS A 93 5.77 2.50 3.34
CA LYS A 93 7.09 2.61 3.95
C LYS A 93 7.57 1.24 4.47
N ASN A 94 8.76 0.83 4.04
CA ASN A 94 9.43 -0.40 4.47
C ASN A 94 10.92 -0.07 4.71
N GLY A 95 11.27 0.17 5.97
CA GLY A 95 12.55 0.76 6.35
C GLY A 95 12.70 2.16 5.74
N ASP A 96 13.83 2.38 5.05
CA ASP A 96 14.16 3.64 4.38
C ASP A 96 13.62 3.73 2.95
N ARG A 97 12.86 2.72 2.49
CA ARG A 97 12.34 2.64 1.12
C ARG A 97 10.82 2.59 1.11
N HIS A 98 10.25 2.85 -0.07
CA HIS A 98 8.83 2.69 -0.31
C HIS A 98 8.59 1.44 -1.14
N GLN A 99 7.83 0.50 -0.61
CA GLN A 99 7.40 -0.73 -1.28
C GLN A 99 6.14 -0.44 -2.11
N LEU A 100 6.12 -0.95 -3.34
CA LEU A 100 5.00 -0.80 -4.25
C LEU A 100 3.94 -1.88 -3.98
N GLY A 101 2.67 -1.50 -4.06
CA GLY A 101 1.55 -2.43 -3.94
C GLY A 101 0.38 -2.05 -4.82
N CYS A 102 -0.54 -2.99 -5.02
CA CYS A 102 -1.85 -2.73 -5.63
C CYS A 102 -2.90 -2.65 -4.53
N ILE A 103 -3.80 -1.68 -4.60
CA ILE A 103 -4.87 -1.48 -3.62
C ILE A 103 -6.19 -1.32 -4.37
N THR A 104 -7.22 -2.00 -3.86
CA THR A 104 -8.62 -1.79 -4.24
C THR A 104 -9.37 -1.21 -3.05
N TYR A 105 -10.22 -0.22 -3.29
CA TYR A 105 -10.87 0.59 -2.26
C TYR A 105 -12.33 0.85 -2.61
N ASP A 106 -13.22 0.78 -1.64
CA ASP A 106 -14.64 1.12 -1.78
C ASP A 106 -14.84 2.57 -1.35
N LEU A 107 -15.08 3.47 -2.31
CA LEU A 107 -15.28 4.91 -2.08
C LEU A 107 -16.56 5.19 -1.28
N ALA A 108 -17.61 4.40 -1.51
CA ALA A 108 -18.88 4.54 -0.82
C ALA A 108 -18.76 4.12 0.66
N LYS A 109 -17.99 3.08 0.96
CA LYS A 109 -17.75 2.63 2.35
C LYS A 109 -16.52 3.26 3.01
N GLY A 110 -15.66 3.91 2.25
CA GLY A 110 -14.41 4.48 2.75
C GLY A 110 -13.43 3.41 3.26
N LYS A 111 -13.34 2.25 2.61
CA LYS A 111 -12.59 1.09 3.12
C LYS A 111 -11.79 0.38 2.04
N VAL A 112 -10.58 -0.08 2.40
CA VAL A 112 -9.79 -1.00 1.57
C VAL A 112 -10.52 -2.34 1.43
N LEU A 113 -10.71 -2.79 0.19
CA LEU A 113 -11.32 -4.08 -0.15
C LEU A 113 -10.27 -5.18 -0.14
N ASN A 114 -9.21 -5.01 -0.93
CA ASN A 114 -8.06 -5.89 -1.00
C ASN A 114 -6.78 -5.07 -1.23
N ARG A 115 -5.65 -5.59 -0.71
CA ARG A 115 -4.32 -5.00 -0.89
C ARG A 115 -3.31 -6.12 -1.05
N GLN A 116 -2.38 -5.94 -1.96
CA GLN A 116 -1.22 -6.81 -2.11
C GLN A 116 0.02 -5.99 -2.41
N ASP A 117 0.97 -6.05 -1.48
CA ASP A 117 2.28 -5.43 -1.63
C ASP A 117 3.19 -6.37 -2.43
N SER A 118 3.96 -5.81 -3.35
CA SER A 118 4.90 -6.53 -4.21
C SER A 118 6.28 -6.63 -3.57
N SER A 119 7.17 -7.40 -4.16
CA SER A 119 8.58 -7.40 -3.76
C SER A 119 9.39 -6.20 -4.27
N LEU A 120 8.74 -5.27 -4.99
CA LEU A 120 9.38 -4.14 -5.64
C LEU A 120 9.35 -2.91 -4.74
N PHE A 121 10.45 -2.16 -4.79
CA PHE A 121 10.55 -0.83 -4.21
C PHE A 121 10.41 0.22 -5.30
N ALA A 122 9.83 1.36 -4.91
CA ALA A 122 9.78 2.57 -5.70
C ALA A 122 11.20 3.01 -6.09
N ARG A 123 11.32 3.58 -7.29
CA ARG A 123 12.54 4.13 -7.86
C ARG A 123 12.31 5.57 -8.31
N ASP A 124 13.14 6.50 -7.87
CA ASP A 124 12.99 7.91 -8.21
C ASP A 124 12.96 8.16 -9.73
N GLY A 125 12.14 9.13 -10.14
CA GLY A 125 11.96 9.48 -11.56
C GLY A 125 11.16 8.47 -12.37
N GLN A 126 10.48 7.53 -11.71
CA GLN A 126 9.60 6.57 -12.36
C GLN A 126 8.30 7.21 -12.86
N ALA A 127 7.86 6.79 -14.04
CA ALA A 127 6.56 7.18 -14.57
C ALA A 127 5.41 6.62 -13.73
N LEU A 128 4.35 7.42 -13.65
CA LEU A 128 3.06 7.06 -13.05
C LEU A 128 2.53 5.73 -13.60
N SER A 129 2.04 4.88 -12.71
CA SER A 129 1.38 3.63 -13.09
C SER A 129 -0.14 3.75 -13.02
N SER A 130 -0.83 3.31 -14.07
CA SER A 130 -2.28 3.19 -14.08
C SER A 130 -2.66 1.71 -13.98
N PRO A 131 -3.47 1.30 -13.00
CA PRO A 131 -4.08 -0.03 -13.02
C PRO A 131 -4.96 -0.23 -14.26
N ARG A 132 -5.47 -1.44 -14.43
CA ARG A 132 -6.53 -1.78 -15.39
C ARG A 132 -7.63 -2.53 -14.65
N ILE A 133 -8.87 -2.37 -15.07
CA ILE A 133 -10.01 -3.09 -14.48
C ILE A 133 -10.67 -3.89 -15.58
N ASP A 134 -10.67 -5.21 -15.42
CA ASP A 134 -11.28 -6.15 -16.36
C ASP A 134 -12.15 -7.13 -15.56
N ASN A 135 -13.45 -7.20 -15.86
CA ASN A 135 -14.40 -8.13 -15.23
C ASN A 135 -14.36 -8.14 -13.67
N GLY A 136 -14.22 -6.98 -13.04
CA GLY A 136 -14.16 -6.86 -11.58
C GLY A 136 -12.79 -7.23 -10.96
N VAL A 137 -11.76 -7.40 -11.79
CA VAL A 137 -10.38 -7.63 -11.39
C VAL A 137 -9.55 -6.39 -11.72
N ALA A 138 -8.96 -5.78 -10.69
CA ALA A 138 -7.97 -4.72 -10.82
C ALA A 138 -6.57 -5.33 -11.03
N THR A 139 -5.92 -4.99 -12.13
CA THR A 139 -4.56 -5.40 -12.47
C THR A 139 -3.62 -4.20 -12.40
N CYS A 140 -2.65 -4.24 -11.50
CA CYS A 140 -1.59 -3.24 -11.40
C CYS A 140 -0.29 -3.80 -11.99
N VAL A 141 0.28 -3.13 -13.00
CA VAL A 141 1.64 -3.41 -13.49
C VAL A 141 2.61 -2.52 -12.72
N LEU A 142 3.26 -3.10 -11.72
CA LEU A 142 4.19 -2.40 -10.85
C LEU A 142 5.57 -2.45 -11.48
N LYS A 143 6.12 -1.29 -11.79
CA LYS A 143 7.51 -1.14 -12.21
C LYS A 143 8.27 -0.57 -11.03
N GLY A 144 9.49 -1.01 -10.80
CA GLY A 144 10.32 -0.49 -9.71
C GLY A 144 11.67 -1.18 -9.67
N GLU A 145 12.20 -1.38 -8.48
CA GLU A 145 13.45 -2.09 -8.24
C GLU A 145 13.26 -3.27 -7.31
N ARG A 146 13.89 -4.39 -7.65
CA ARG A 146 14.05 -5.52 -6.73
C ARG A 146 15.48 -5.55 -6.23
N CYS A 147 15.62 -5.62 -4.91
CA CYS A 147 16.92 -5.64 -4.25
C CYS A 147 17.25 -7.03 -3.71
N GLY A 148 18.55 -7.36 -3.72
CA GLY A 148 19.07 -8.55 -3.05
C GLY A 148 18.90 -8.49 -1.54
N LYS A 149 19.21 -9.60 -0.84
CA LYS A 149 19.05 -9.73 0.62
C LYS A 149 19.76 -8.63 1.41
N ASP A 150 20.89 -8.15 0.90
CA ASP A 150 21.73 -7.14 1.55
C ASP A 150 21.31 -5.70 1.22
N GLY A 151 20.25 -5.50 0.43
CA GLY A 151 19.71 -4.18 0.04
C GLY A 151 20.59 -3.36 -0.90
N ALA A 152 21.88 -3.67 -1.02
CA ALA A 152 22.86 -2.87 -1.76
C ALA A 152 22.80 -3.03 -3.29
N ARG A 153 22.32 -4.17 -3.79
CA ARG A 153 22.20 -4.43 -5.23
C ARG A 153 20.74 -4.49 -5.63
N CYS A 154 20.31 -3.45 -6.33
CA CYS A 154 18.96 -3.32 -6.85
C CYS A 154 18.99 -3.35 -8.37
N SER A 155 17.98 -3.98 -8.95
CA SER A 155 17.81 -4.08 -10.40
C SER A 155 16.40 -3.69 -10.75
N ALA A 156 16.23 -3.00 -11.88
CA ALA A 156 14.91 -2.67 -12.40
C ALA A 156 14.13 -3.95 -12.65
N ALA A 157 12.88 -3.97 -12.19
CA ALA A 157 12.01 -5.12 -12.32
C ALA A 157 10.54 -4.67 -12.50
N GLU A 158 9.75 -5.59 -13.02
CA GLU A 158 8.31 -5.42 -13.21
C GLU A 158 7.58 -6.61 -12.59
N GLU A 159 6.46 -6.35 -11.92
CA GLU A 159 5.62 -7.34 -11.28
C GLU A 159 4.16 -6.98 -11.52
N THR A 160 3.33 -7.95 -11.91
CA THR A 160 1.89 -7.75 -12.09
C THR A 160 1.14 -8.30 -10.89
N VAL A 161 0.27 -7.46 -10.32
CA VAL A 161 -0.59 -7.81 -9.20
C VAL A 161 -2.04 -7.72 -9.66
N ALA A 162 -2.83 -8.76 -9.43
CA ALA A 162 -4.26 -8.79 -9.76
C ALA A 162 -5.08 -8.98 -8.47
N LEU A 163 -6.04 -8.08 -8.25
CA LEU A 163 -6.92 -8.04 -7.09
C LEU A 163 -8.37 -8.04 -7.52
N ASN A 164 -9.21 -8.85 -6.88
CA ASN A 164 -10.65 -8.77 -7.08
C ASN A 164 -11.23 -7.58 -6.31
N PHE A 165 -12.34 -7.01 -6.77
CA PHE A 165 -13.14 -6.07 -5.98
C PHE A 165 -14.06 -6.76 -4.94
N LEU A 166 -14.08 -8.09 -4.92
CA LEU A 166 -14.78 -8.86 -3.89
C LEU A 166 -13.91 -8.97 -2.63
N PRO A 167 -14.38 -8.50 -1.46
CA PRO A 167 -13.61 -8.57 -0.22
C PRO A 167 -13.36 -10.04 0.17
N GLY A 168 -12.11 -10.37 0.50
CA GLY A 168 -11.74 -11.71 0.99
C GLY A 168 -11.49 -12.77 -0.08
N ALA A 169 -11.72 -12.46 -1.37
CA ALA A 169 -11.27 -13.29 -2.48
C ALA A 169 -9.79 -12.99 -2.77
N LEU A 170 -8.89 -13.44 -1.88
CA LEU A 170 -7.46 -13.45 -2.18
C LEU A 170 -7.28 -14.15 -3.52
N ALA A 171 -6.67 -13.45 -4.48
CA ALA A 171 -6.23 -14.06 -5.72
C ALA A 171 -5.36 -15.27 -5.36
N LYS A 172 -5.90 -16.48 -5.56
CA LYS A 172 -5.16 -17.71 -5.33
C LYS A 172 -3.88 -17.60 -6.16
N LYS A 173 -2.73 -17.69 -5.49
CA LYS A 173 -1.42 -17.83 -6.13
C LYS A 173 -1.44 -19.08 -7.01
N ASP A 174 -1.82 -18.94 -8.27
CA ASP A 174 -1.57 -19.93 -9.31
C ASP A 174 -0.44 -19.44 -10.21
N LEU A 175 0.76 -19.36 -9.62
CA LEU A 175 2.00 -19.54 -10.38
C LEU A 175 2.71 -20.74 -9.76
N LYS A 176 2.18 -21.90 -10.13
CA LYS A 176 2.73 -23.23 -9.92
C LYS A 176 4.09 -23.29 -10.62
N GLY A 177 5.13 -22.80 -9.94
CA GLY A 177 6.52 -23.01 -10.34
C GLY A 177 6.74 -24.50 -10.55
N LYS A 178 7.15 -24.86 -11.76
CA LYS A 178 7.43 -26.23 -12.21
C LYS A 178 8.32 -26.92 -11.16
N LYS A 179 7.79 -27.95 -10.49
CA LYS A 179 8.62 -28.88 -9.72
C LYS A 179 9.53 -29.59 -10.72
N HIS A 180 10.82 -29.29 -10.67
CA HIS A 180 11.82 -30.13 -11.32
C HIS A 180 11.73 -31.53 -10.68
N HIS A 181 11.22 -32.49 -11.44
CA HIS A 181 11.38 -33.91 -11.14
C HIS A 181 12.87 -34.25 -11.17
N THR A 182 13.50 -34.33 -10.01
CA THR A 182 14.76 -35.07 -9.89
C THR A 182 14.43 -36.56 -10.01
N LYS A 183 15.10 -37.18 -10.99
CA LYS A 183 14.89 -38.55 -11.45
C LYS A 183 15.04 -39.56 -10.32
N SER A 184 14.07 -40.46 -10.25
CA SER A 184 14.19 -41.75 -9.60
C SER A 184 15.31 -42.56 -10.25
N HIS A 185 16.38 -42.85 -9.51
CA HIS A 185 17.23 -43.99 -9.81
C HIS A 185 16.78 -45.17 -8.96
N GLY A 186 16.19 -46.15 -9.61
CA GLY A 186 15.95 -47.46 -9.02
C GLY A 186 17.27 -48.18 -8.74
N LYS A 187 17.35 -48.81 -7.58
CA LYS A 187 18.16 -50.00 -7.33
C LYS A 187 17.36 -50.97 -6.45
N SER A 188 16.72 -51.90 -7.16
CA SER A 188 16.72 -53.36 -6.91
C SER A 188 16.93 -53.88 -5.47
N ARG A 189 15.89 -54.61 -5.01
CA ARG A 189 15.86 -55.74 -4.07
C ARG A 189 17.14 -56.60 -4.03
N ALA A 190 17.59 -57.01 -2.85
CA ALA A 190 17.39 -58.37 -2.25
C ALA A 190 18.52 -58.80 -1.28
N ALA A 191 18.09 -59.41 -0.15
CA ALA A 191 18.79 -60.33 0.77
C ALA A 191 19.95 -59.73 1.63
N ASN A 192 20.19 -60.09 2.90
CA ASN A 192 19.84 -61.30 3.65
C ASN A 192 20.00 -61.08 5.18
N LEU A 193 19.18 -61.82 5.96
CA LEU A 193 19.40 -62.40 7.30
C LEU A 193 19.94 -61.58 8.49
N GLY A 194 19.16 -61.62 9.59
CA GLY A 194 19.62 -61.30 10.94
C GLY A 194 18.49 -61.34 11.98
N HIS A 195 18.20 -62.53 12.50
CA HIS A 195 17.29 -62.79 13.62
C HIS A 195 17.55 -61.90 14.85
N ALA A 196 16.48 -61.42 15.51
CA ALA A 196 16.24 -61.60 16.96
C ALA A 196 14.93 -60.95 17.43
N TYR A 197 13.96 -61.79 17.80
CA TYR A 197 13.16 -61.75 19.04
C TYR A 197 12.79 -60.38 19.68
N ARG A 198 11.49 -60.01 19.66
CA ARG A 198 10.54 -60.16 20.80
C ARG A 198 9.15 -59.59 20.47
N LYS A 199 8.17 -60.12 21.22
CA LYS A 199 6.73 -60.25 20.98
C LYS A 199 5.87 -58.97 20.95
N PRO A 200 4.66 -59.06 20.38
CA PRO A 200 3.64 -58.00 20.35
C PRO A 200 2.83 -57.95 21.66
N VAL A 201 2.46 -56.75 22.09
CA VAL A 201 1.42 -56.55 23.12
C VAL A 201 0.13 -56.20 22.40
N THR A 202 -0.86 -57.10 22.49
CA THR A 202 -2.22 -56.92 22.01
C THR A 202 -3.04 -56.00 22.90
N PRO A 203 -4.15 -55.44 22.38
CA PRO A 203 -5.02 -54.48 23.05
C PRO A 203 -6.21 -55.17 23.72
N GLU A 204 -6.55 -54.83 24.96
CA GLU A 204 -7.88 -55.08 25.53
C GLU A 204 -8.20 -54.07 26.63
N GLY A 205 -9.43 -53.55 26.64
CA GLY A 205 -10.00 -52.96 27.85
C GLY A 205 -11.00 -51.82 27.68
N LYS A 206 -12.25 -52.16 27.31
CA LYS A 206 -13.55 -51.63 27.77
C LYS A 206 -13.60 -50.18 28.33
N ALA A 207 -14.33 -49.25 27.71
CA ALA A 207 -15.79 -49.10 27.64
C ALA A 207 -16.43 -48.30 28.79
N ARG A 208 -17.41 -47.47 28.41
CA ARG A 208 -18.45 -46.75 29.19
C ARG A 208 -18.00 -45.45 29.86
N SER A 209 -18.80 -44.40 29.95
CA SER A 209 -20.13 -44.09 29.40
C SER A 209 -20.35 -42.57 29.49
N ALA A 210 -21.31 -42.10 28.69
CA ALA A 210 -22.01 -40.81 28.77
C ALA A 210 -22.20 -40.22 30.17
N SER A 211 -22.19 -38.88 30.27
CA SER A 211 -23.39 -38.14 30.69
C SER A 211 -23.25 -36.65 30.41
N ALA A 212 -24.29 -36.09 29.79
CA ALA A 212 -24.56 -34.67 29.72
C ALA A 212 -24.83 -34.09 31.11
N HIS A 213 -24.48 -32.81 31.34
CA HIS A 213 -25.29 -31.93 32.17
C HIS A 213 -25.26 -30.50 31.64
N SER A 214 -26.41 -30.12 31.09
CA SER A 214 -26.98 -28.77 31.09
C SER A 214 -27.01 -28.20 32.51
N THR A 215 -26.73 -26.90 32.64
CA THR A 215 -27.56 -25.99 33.44
C THR A 215 -27.20 -24.53 33.13
N ALA A 216 -28.14 -23.86 32.48
CA ALA A 216 -28.28 -22.42 32.56
C ALA A 216 -28.70 -22.02 33.99
N ARG A 217 -28.22 -20.89 34.49
CA ARG A 217 -28.98 -20.08 35.45
C ARG A 217 -28.66 -18.60 35.31
N LYS A 218 -29.77 -17.87 35.23
CA LYS A 218 -29.98 -16.42 35.11
C LYS A 218 -30.55 -15.95 36.45
N ALA A 219 -30.06 -14.84 37.00
CA ALA A 219 -30.72 -13.93 37.94
C ALA A 219 -29.68 -12.81 38.24
N ALA A 220 -29.87 -11.50 37.99
CA ALA A 220 -30.99 -10.58 38.21
C ALA A 220 -31.25 -10.23 39.69
N HIS A 221 -30.89 -8.98 40.02
CA HIS A 221 -31.43 -8.07 41.06
C HIS A 221 -31.08 -8.29 42.53
N PRO A 222 -31.20 -7.25 43.39
CA PRO A 222 -31.65 -5.86 43.15
C PRO A 222 -30.56 -4.87 42.78
#